data_AF-A0A561VGG7-F1
#
_entry.id   AF-A0A561VGG7-F1
#
_cell.length_a   1.000
_cell.length_b   1.000
_cell.length_c   1.000
_cell.angle_alpha   90.00
_cell.angle_beta   90.00
_cell.angle_gamma   90.00
#
_symmetry.space_group_name_H-M   'P 1'
#
loop_
_entity.id
_entity.type
_entity.pdbx_description
1 polymer ?
#
loop_
_entity_poly.entity_id
_entity_poly.type
_entity_poly.pdbx_seq_one_letter_code
_entity_poly.pdbx_strand_id
1 'polypeptide(L)'
;MTVTDEWDHNEVEVCDRILGQTAGLLAQRGDDQSVALLVDVRAITIVDTDELLRTQQVSPPFGLSEYDLITVKIYSRVAVLDVDDHLVERFTEEIRQRIANTLKYVAERNSRPDVTSVRVRPALPVIEGDWRTSYAQRLERPTNQARRESGAANHPVQDGLTFGSKEELRVYQALSQLQAAMPEHDAIAIAPLPGVRLRSGNTWSPDLLVLGRGSAVIVETDGPHHRNQRRYVDDRNRDLQWQRAGIPVVRLAVEDLGTDDELKRRLVEELRRHLGRQA
;
A
#
# COMPACT_ATOMS: atom_id res chain seq x y z
N MET A 1 -26.51 17.74 15.78
CA MET A 1 -27.11 17.54 14.46
C MET A 1 -26.44 18.53 13.53
N THR A 2 -25.34 18.08 12.93
CA THR A 2 -24.32 18.89 12.26
C THR A 2 -24.61 18.94 10.76
N VAL A 3 -24.96 20.12 10.26
CA VAL A 3 -25.21 20.42 8.83
C VAL A 3 -23.89 20.46 8.02
N THR A 4 -22.75 20.11 8.63
CA THR A 4 -21.42 20.20 8.04
C THR A 4 -20.97 18.98 7.23
N ASP A 5 -21.61 17.82 7.41
CA ASP A 5 -21.13 16.55 6.79
C ASP A 5 -21.51 16.42 5.30
N GLU A 6 -22.70 16.92 4.92
CA GLU A 6 -23.28 16.68 3.60
C GLU A 6 -22.66 17.58 2.49
N TRP A 7 -22.20 18.77 2.87
CA TRP A 7 -21.58 19.73 1.94
C TRP A 7 -20.14 19.37 1.61
N ASP A 8 -19.40 18.80 2.56
CA ASP A 8 -17.99 18.42 2.42
C ASP A 8 -17.83 17.13 1.58
N HIS A 9 -18.73 16.14 1.77
CA HIS A 9 -18.73 14.92 0.96
C HIS A 9 -18.93 15.18 -0.53
N ASN A 10 -19.83 16.11 -0.88
CA ASN A 10 -20.10 16.46 -2.27
C ASN A 10 -18.89 17.17 -2.92
N GLU A 11 -18.14 17.97 -2.16
CA GLU A 11 -16.95 18.64 -2.68
C GLU A 11 -15.81 17.65 -2.98
N VAL A 12 -15.61 16.66 -2.11
CA VAL A 12 -14.63 15.59 -2.33
C VAL A 12 -14.97 14.76 -3.57
N GLU A 13 -16.23 14.33 -3.72
CA GLU A 13 -16.67 13.57 -4.89
C GLU A 13 -16.55 14.35 -6.21
N VAL A 14 -16.84 15.65 -6.19
CA VAL A 14 -16.67 16.51 -7.37
C VAL A 14 -15.20 16.68 -7.73
N CYS A 15 -14.33 16.90 -6.75
CA CYS A 15 -12.89 17.05 -6.99
C CYS A 15 -12.27 15.74 -7.51
N ASP A 16 -12.62 14.59 -6.93
CA ASP A 16 -12.15 13.28 -7.38
C ASP A 16 -12.61 12.98 -8.82
N ARG A 17 -13.85 13.33 -9.16
CA ARG A 17 -14.36 13.24 -10.53
C ARG A 17 -13.57 14.11 -11.51
N ILE A 18 -13.24 15.35 -11.13
CA ILE A 18 -12.41 16.25 -11.94
C ILE A 18 -11.03 15.63 -12.16
N LEU A 19 -10.42 15.05 -11.14
CA LEU A 19 -9.13 14.38 -11.22
C LEU A 19 -9.18 13.18 -12.18
N GLY A 20 -10.17 12.29 -12.02
CA GLY A 20 -10.35 11.12 -12.87
C GLY A 20 -10.62 11.47 -14.34
N GLN A 21 -11.44 12.49 -14.61
CA GLN A 21 -11.68 12.99 -15.97
C GLN A 21 -10.44 13.64 -16.58
N THR A 22 -9.64 14.35 -15.78
CA THR A 22 -8.37 14.94 -16.21
C THR A 22 -7.39 13.84 -16.63
N ALA A 23 -7.23 12.80 -15.82
CA ALA A 23 -6.39 11.64 -16.15
C ALA A 23 -6.91 10.94 -17.43
N GLY A 24 -8.21 10.72 -17.55
CA GLY A 24 -8.81 10.11 -18.75
C GLY A 24 -8.54 10.90 -20.03
N LEU A 25 -8.64 12.23 -19.97
CA LEU A 25 -8.39 13.09 -21.13
C LEU A 25 -6.89 13.17 -21.49
N LEU A 26 -5.99 13.11 -20.50
CA LEU A 26 -4.54 13.01 -20.74
C LEU A 26 -4.19 11.66 -21.39
N ALA A 27 -4.79 10.57 -20.93
CA ALA A 27 -4.60 9.24 -21.53
C ALA A 27 -5.04 9.21 -23.00
N GLN A 28 -6.18 9.82 -23.34
CA GLN A 28 -6.64 9.95 -24.72
C GLN A 28 -5.68 10.77 -25.61
N ARG A 29 -4.86 11.65 -25.02
CA ARG A 29 -3.84 12.45 -25.71
C ARG A 29 -2.47 11.76 -25.75
N GLY A 30 -2.34 10.56 -25.19
CA GLY A 30 -1.09 9.81 -25.12
C GLY A 30 -0.10 10.36 -24.10
N ASP A 31 -0.55 11.13 -23.10
CA ASP A 31 0.31 11.63 -22.03
C ASP A 31 0.39 10.64 -20.86
N ASP A 32 1.01 9.49 -21.11
CA ASP A 32 1.11 8.38 -20.15
C ASP A 32 1.87 8.78 -18.88
N GLN A 33 2.83 9.70 -19.00
CA GLN A 33 3.63 10.17 -17.88
C GLN A 33 2.79 10.96 -16.87
N SER A 34 1.97 11.89 -17.34
CA SER A 34 1.09 12.67 -16.46
C SER A 34 0.01 11.76 -15.85
N VAL A 35 -0.52 10.80 -16.62
CA VAL A 35 -1.52 9.82 -16.13
C VAL A 35 -0.96 8.97 -15.00
N ALA A 36 0.25 8.41 -15.18
CA ALA A 36 0.88 7.58 -14.15
C ALA A 36 1.02 8.33 -12.81
N LEU A 37 1.34 9.62 -12.86
CA LEU A 37 1.45 10.44 -11.66
C LEU A 37 0.09 10.81 -11.05
N LEU A 38 -0.94 11.06 -11.87
CA LEU A 38 -2.28 11.37 -11.38
C LEU A 38 -2.97 10.17 -10.70
N VAL A 39 -2.64 8.95 -11.09
CA VAL A 39 -3.16 7.72 -10.44
C VAL A 39 -2.63 7.60 -9.00
N ASP A 40 -1.44 8.13 -8.72
CA ASP A 40 -0.83 8.10 -7.39
C ASP A 40 -1.23 9.32 -6.50
N VAL A 41 -2.13 10.19 -6.99
CA VAL A 41 -2.68 11.30 -6.20
C VAL A 41 -3.72 10.76 -5.23
N ARG A 42 -3.53 11.06 -3.94
CA ARG A 42 -4.44 10.60 -2.88
C ARG A 42 -5.69 11.47 -2.75
N ALA A 43 -5.53 12.77 -2.94
CA ALA A 43 -6.60 13.73 -2.87
C ALA A 43 -6.29 14.97 -3.70
N ILE A 44 -7.34 15.65 -4.13
CA ILE A 44 -7.27 16.95 -4.78
C ILE A 44 -8.20 17.92 -4.05
N THR A 45 -7.71 19.14 -3.84
CA THR A 45 -8.54 20.26 -3.37
C THR A 45 -8.37 21.45 -4.32
N ILE A 46 -9.43 22.24 -4.52
CA ILE A 46 -9.37 23.47 -5.30
C ILE A 46 -9.53 24.63 -4.34
N VAL A 47 -8.52 25.50 -4.26
CA VAL A 47 -8.51 26.62 -3.32
C VAL A 47 -8.39 27.95 -4.05
N ASP A 48 -9.11 28.96 -3.57
CA ASP A 48 -8.95 30.33 -4.02
C ASP A 48 -7.55 30.85 -3.62
N THR A 49 -6.98 31.67 -4.49
CA THR A 49 -5.72 32.38 -4.27
C THR A 49 -5.99 33.86 -4.05
N ASP A 50 -4.96 34.62 -3.66
CA ASP A 50 -5.07 36.07 -3.52
C ASP A 50 -5.03 36.83 -4.86
N GLU A 51 -4.83 36.14 -5.98
CA GLU A 51 -4.76 36.74 -7.32
C GLU A 51 -6.17 37.04 -7.85
N LEU A 52 -6.50 38.32 -7.98
CA LEU A 52 -7.77 38.77 -8.57
C LEU A 52 -7.71 38.59 -10.10
N LEU A 53 -8.58 37.74 -10.64
CA LEU A 53 -8.70 37.56 -12.09
C LEU A 53 -9.56 38.63 -12.74
N ARG A 54 -10.76 38.86 -12.17
CA ARG A 54 -11.72 39.80 -12.72
C ARG A 54 -12.71 40.28 -11.68
N THR A 55 -13.35 41.39 -12.00
CA THR A 55 -14.49 41.93 -11.27
C THR A 55 -15.72 41.84 -12.17
N GLN A 56 -16.83 41.34 -11.65
CA GLN A 56 -18.07 41.18 -12.39
C GLN A 56 -19.21 41.88 -11.68
N GLN A 57 -20.04 42.60 -12.43
CA GLN A 57 -21.33 43.08 -11.94
C GLN A 57 -22.34 41.94 -12.07
N VAL A 58 -22.96 41.54 -10.96
CA VAL A 58 -24.02 40.53 -10.95
C VAL A 58 -25.27 41.09 -10.31
N SER A 59 -26.43 40.63 -10.77
CA SER A 59 -27.69 40.94 -10.11
C SER A 59 -27.68 40.35 -8.70
N PRO A 60 -28.20 41.07 -7.70
CA PRO A 60 -28.23 40.59 -6.34
C PRO A 60 -29.19 39.40 -6.22
N PRO A 61 -28.95 38.47 -5.28
CA PRO A 61 -29.91 37.41 -4.98
C PRO A 61 -31.25 38.01 -4.52
N PHE A 62 -32.35 37.31 -4.80
CA PHE A 62 -33.74 37.74 -4.59
C PHE A 62 -33.95 38.57 -3.32
N GLY A 63 -34.49 39.79 -3.46
CA GLY A 63 -34.89 40.66 -2.34
C GLY A 63 -34.25 42.04 -2.29
N LEU A 64 -33.28 42.34 -3.16
CA LEU A 64 -32.74 43.69 -3.39
C LEU A 64 -33.30 44.27 -4.69
N SER A 65 -33.30 45.61 -4.82
CA SER A 65 -33.90 46.27 -5.98
C SER A 65 -33.23 45.82 -7.28
N GLU A 66 -34.02 45.67 -8.35
CA GLU A 66 -33.57 45.22 -9.69
C GLU A 66 -32.50 46.14 -10.32
N TYR A 67 -32.21 47.28 -9.67
CA TYR A 67 -31.27 48.30 -10.13
C TYR A 67 -29.92 48.28 -9.39
N ASP A 68 -29.75 47.47 -8.35
CA ASP A 68 -28.52 47.43 -7.56
C ASP A 68 -27.60 46.29 -8.00
N LEU A 69 -26.81 46.51 -9.06
CA LEU A 69 -25.74 45.59 -9.43
C LEU A 69 -24.70 45.50 -8.31
N ILE A 70 -24.38 44.28 -7.87
CA ILE A 70 -23.32 44.03 -6.90
C ILE A 70 -22.03 43.68 -7.62
N THR A 71 -20.93 44.28 -7.16
CA THR A 71 -19.59 44.03 -7.68
C THR A 71 -18.97 42.83 -6.98
N VAL A 72 -18.82 41.72 -7.68
CA VAL A 72 -18.18 40.50 -7.17
C VAL A 72 -16.75 40.40 -7.70
N LYS A 73 -15.82 40.15 -6.79
CA LYS A 73 -14.41 39.86 -7.11
C LYS A 73 -14.23 38.37 -7.32
N ILE A 74 -13.64 37.99 -8.44
CA ILE A 74 -13.37 36.60 -8.81
C ILE A 74 -11.86 36.38 -8.77
N TYR A 75 -11.45 35.44 -7.93
CA TYR A 75 -10.04 35.11 -7.69
C TYR A 75 -9.62 33.88 -8.50
N SER A 76 -8.32 33.81 -8.79
CA SER A 76 -7.65 32.67 -9.41
C SER A 76 -7.66 31.50 -8.43
N ARG A 77 -7.79 30.28 -8.94
CA ARG A 77 -7.81 29.06 -8.14
C ARG A 77 -6.64 28.16 -8.48
N VAL A 78 -6.15 27.44 -7.49
CA VAL A 78 -5.11 26.42 -7.66
C VAL A 78 -5.65 25.06 -7.26
N ALA A 79 -5.41 24.06 -8.10
CA ALA A 79 -5.63 22.66 -7.75
C ALA A 79 -4.43 22.15 -6.95
N VAL A 80 -4.67 21.73 -5.71
CA VAL A 80 -3.65 21.18 -4.82
C VAL A 80 -3.77 19.67 -4.81
N LEU A 81 -2.73 18.97 -5.27
CA LEU A 81 -2.64 17.52 -5.29
C LEU A 81 -1.85 17.05 -4.07
N ASP A 82 -2.47 16.21 -3.26
CA ASP A 82 -1.85 15.53 -2.13
C ASP A 82 -1.32 14.17 -2.60
N VAL A 83 0.00 13.98 -2.53
CA VAL A 83 0.71 12.80 -3.05
C VAL A 83 1.65 12.20 -2.00
N ASP A 84 2.12 10.98 -2.19
CA ASP A 84 3.21 10.46 -1.35
C ASP A 84 4.47 11.33 -1.47
N ASP A 85 5.18 11.54 -0.35
CA ASP A 85 6.33 12.45 -0.26
C ASP A 85 7.39 12.19 -1.36
N HIS A 86 7.73 10.93 -1.60
CA HIS A 86 8.70 10.51 -2.61
C HIS A 86 8.26 10.78 -4.07
N LEU A 87 7.00 11.16 -4.31
CA LEU A 87 6.46 11.48 -5.62
C LEU A 87 6.50 12.97 -5.93
N VAL A 88 6.66 13.84 -4.92
CA VAL A 88 6.59 15.31 -5.10
C VAL A 88 7.56 15.79 -6.18
N GLU A 89 8.81 15.33 -6.15
CA GLU A 89 9.84 15.73 -7.12
C GLU A 89 9.57 15.22 -8.54
N ARG A 90 8.73 14.19 -8.70
CA ARG A 90 8.36 13.66 -10.02
C ARG A 90 7.36 14.57 -10.75
N PHE A 91 6.67 15.45 -10.04
CA PHE A 91 5.80 16.48 -10.64
C PHE A 91 6.63 17.70 -11.06
N THR A 92 7.39 17.54 -12.14
CA THR A 92 8.16 18.65 -12.72
C THR A 92 7.24 19.79 -13.17
N GLU A 93 7.80 20.98 -13.38
CA GLU A 93 7.02 22.14 -13.83
C GLU A 93 6.29 21.86 -15.15
N GLU A 94 6.93 21.15 -16.08
CA GLU A 94 6.37 20.79 -17.37
C GLU A 94 5.17 19.84 -17.23
N ILE A 95 5.26 18.87 -16.30
CA ILE A 95 4.16 17.96 -15.99
C ILE A 95 3.02 18.73 -15.32
N ARG A 96 3.33 19.56 -14.32
CA ARG A 96 2.35 20.40 -13.62
C ARG A 96 1.60 21.31 -14.60
N GLN A 97 2.29 21.91 -15.58
CA GLN A 97 1.65 22.73 -16.59
C GLN A 97 0.74 21.93 -17.54
N ARG A 98 1.17 20.74 -17.97
CA ARG A 98 0.32 19.85 -18.81
C ARG A 98 -0.94 19.41 -18.08
N ILE A 99 -0.80 19.04 -16.81
CA ILE A 99 -1.93 18.71 -15.93
C ILE A 99 -2.82 19.94 -15.76
N ALA A 100 -2.27 21.10 -15.38
CA ALA A 100 -3.03 22.34 -15.16
C ALA A 100 -3.86 22.74 -16.39
N ASN A 101 -3.27 22.67 -17.60
CA ASN A 101 -3.97 22.98 -18.84
C ASN A 101 -5.16 22.06 -19.09
N THR A 102 -5.02 20.77 -18.78
CA THR A 102 -6.11 19.80 -18.96
C THR A 102 -7.15 19.91 -17.85
N LEU A 103 -6.70 20.07 -16.61
CA LEU A 103 -7.54 20.19 -15.42
C LEU A 103 -8.40 21.44 -15.49
N LYS A 104 -7.87 22.58 -15.95
CA LYS A 104 -8.64 23.81 -16.18
C LYS A 104 -9.88 23.53 -17.02
N TYR A 105 -9.70 22.90 -18.19
CA TYR A 105 -10.80 22.57 -19.10
C TYR A 105 -11.84 21.64 -18.45
N VAL A 106 -11.38 20.63 -17.71
CA VAL A 106 -12.26 19.67 -17.03
C VAL A 106 -13.01 20.35 -15.86
N ALA A 107 -12.33 21.16 -15.06
CA ALA A 107 -12.91 21.87 -13.92
C ALA A 107 -13.98 22.88 -14.37
N GLU A 108 -13.74 23.62 -15.46
CA GLU A 108 -14.75 24.50 -16.08
C GLU A 108 -16.03 23.74 -16.45
N ARG A 109 -15.90 22.51 -17.00
CA ARG A 109 -17.06 21.65 -17.32
C ARG A 109 -17.79 21.07 -16.11
N ASN A 110 -17.14 21.03 -14.96
CA ASN A 110 -17.72 20.59 -13.69
C ASN A 110 -18.10 21.79 -12.78
N SER A 111 -18.35 22.97 -13.37
CA SER A 111 -18.76 24.18 -12.65
C SER A 111 -17.77 24.65 -11.57
N ARG A 112 -16.48 24.32 -11.73
CA ARG A 112 -15.36 24.81 -10.93
C ARG A 112 -14.42 25.62 -11.83
N PRO A 113 -14.84 26.81 -12.32
CA PRO A 113 -14.02 27.62 -13.22
C PRO A 113 -12.80 28.20 -12.50
N ASP A 114 -11.96 28.88 -13.27
CA ASP A 114 -10.87 29.73 -12.76
C ASP A 114 -9.71 28.97 -12.10
N VAL A 115 -9.60 27.65 -12.31
CA VAL A 115 -8.39 26.89 -11.93
C VAL A 115 -7.27 27.17 -12.94
N THR A 116 -6.23 27.85 -12.49
CA THR A 116 -5.14 28.37 -13.35
C THR A 116 -3.84 27.58 -13.23
N SER A 117 -3.63 26.91 -12.10
CA SER A 117 -2.37 26.24 -11.78
C SER A 117 -2.57 24.98 -10.96
N VAL A 118 -1.51 24.16 -10.88
CA VAL A 118 -1.45 22.94 -10.07
C VAL A 118 -0.29 23.04 -9.10
N ARG A 119 -0.56 22.82 -7.82
CA ARG A 119 0.44 22.70 -6.75
C ARG A 119 0.44 21.27 -6.22
N VAL A 120 1.61 20.74 -5.94
CA VAL A 120 1.78 19.40 -5.38
C VAL A 120 2.40 19.52 -3.99
N ARG A 121 1.91 18.73 -3.03
CA ARG A 121 2.49 18.67 -1.69
C ARG A 121 2.39 17.24 -1.13
N PRO A 122 3.20 16.90 -0.12
CA PRO A 122 3.06 15.63 0.59
C PRO A 122 1.68 15.53 1.24
N ALA A 123 1.01 14.40 1.02
CA ALA A 123 -0.17 14.02 1.75
C ALA A 123 0.20 13.81 3.22
N LEU A 124 -0.58 14.41 4.12
CA LEU A 124 -0.39 14.18 5.55
C LEU A 124 -0.77 12.72 5.88
N PRO A 125 -0.03 12.07 6.79
CA PRO A 125 -0.41 10.74 7.25
C PRO A 125 -1.75 10.83 7.99
N VAL A 126 -2.61 9.82 7.80
CA VAL A 126 -3.80 9.66 8.64
C VAL A 126 -3.33 9.29 10.04
N ILE A 127 -3.70 10.13 11.01
CA ILE A 127 -3.35 9.93 12.41
C ILE A 127 -4.61 9.42 13.14
N GLU A 128 -4.56 8.19 13.63
CA GLU A 128 -5.64 7.59 14.42
C GLU A 128 -5.18 7.37 15.87
N GLY A 129 -6.10 7.59 16.82
CA GLY A 129 -5.88 7.28 18.24
C GLY A 129 -4.75 8.08 18.91
N ASP A 130 -4.10 7.45 19.91
CA ASP A 130 -2.96 8.04 20.63
C ASP A 130 -1.65 7.86 19.83
N TRP A 131 -1.47 8.74 18.86
CA TRP A 131 -0.34 8.71 17.95
C TRP A 131 1.01 8.88 18.64
N ARG A 132 1.07 9.55 19.80
CA ARG A 132 2.34 9.71 20.53
C ARG A 132 2.85 8.36 21.03
N THR A 133 1.95 7.55 21.57
CA THR A 133 2.27 6.18 22.03
C THR A 133 2.65 5.28 20.86
N SER A 134 1.91 5.35 19.73
CA SER A 134 2.20 4.55 18.52
C SER A 134 3.57 4.87 17.91
N TYR A 135 3.92 6.16 17.80
CA TYR A 135 5.23 6.56 17.28
C TYR A 135 6.35 6.31 18.28
N ALA A 136 6.11 6.45 19.59
CA ALA A 136 7.10 6.11 20.63
C ALA A 136 7.45 4.62 20.59
N GLN A 137 6.45 3.74 20.47
CA GLN A 137 6.67 2.28 20.33
C GLN A 137 7.42 1.92 19.04
N ARG A 138 7.24 2.66 17.94
CA ARG A 138 7.98 2.46 16.69
C ARG A 138 9.45 2.91 16.77
N LEU A 139 9.78 3.82 17.68
CA LEU A 139 11.16 4.22 17.93
C LEU A 139 11.92 3.15 18.75
N GLU A 140 11.21 2.28 19.45
CA GLU A 140 11.75 1.05 20.05
C GLU A 140 11.76 -0.07 18.97
N ARG A 141 12.94 -0.34 18.37
CA ARG A 141 13.12 -1.29 17.25
C ARG A 141 12.59 -2.72 17.55
N PRO A 142 11.96 -3.41 16.57
CA PRO A 142 12.74 -4.05 15.48
C PRO A 142 12.18 -3.95 14.05
N THR A 143 13.06 -4.38 13.13
CA THR A 143 13.06 -4.26 11.67
C THR A 143 12.41 -5.46 10.96
N ASN A 144 11.32 -5.26 10.20
CA ASN A 144 10.89 -6.25 9.20
C ASN A 144 10.99 -5.65 7.77
N GLN A 145 11.71 -6.37 6.91
CA GLN A 145 12.13 -5.90 5.58
C GLN A 145 11.00 -6.02 4.54
N ALA A 146 10.13 -5.01 4.53
CA ALA A 146 9.02 -4.78 3.58
C ALA A 146 7.64 -5.24 4.06
N ARG A 147 7.12 -4.43 4.99
CA ARG A 147 5.74 -4.26 5.46
C ARG A 147 4.63 -4.96 4.64
N ARG A 148 3.94 -5.92 5.29
CA ARG A 148 2.51 -6.16 5.08
C ARG A 148 1.78 -5.92 6.40
N GLU A 149 1.69 -4.67 6.83
CA GLU A 149 0.78 -4.27 7.90
C GLU A 149 -0.53 -3.81 7.26
N SER A 150 -1.49 -4.73 7.12
CA SER A 150 -2.89 -4.37 7.04
C SER A 150 -3.39 -4.26 8.48
N GLY A 151 -3.46 -3.03 9.01
CA GLY A 151 -3.98 -2.77 10.35
C GLY A 151 -5.43 -3.25 10.46
N ALA A 152 -5.66 -4.26 11.31
CA ALA A 152 -6.95 -4.64 11.91
C ALA A 152 -6.95 -6.06 12.53
N ALA A 153 -6.00 -6.94 12.17
CA ALA A 153 -6.02 -8.31 12.67
C ALA A 153 -5.06 -8.49 13.87
N ASN A 154 -5.57 -9.13 14.94
CA ASN A 154 -4.79 -9.59 16.10
C ASN A 154 -3.83 -10.71 15.67
N HIS A 155 -2.79 -10.35 14.93
CA HIS A 155 -1.73 -11.27 14.52
C HIS A 155 -0.82 -11.62 15.71
N PRO A 156 -0.39 -12.88 15.85
CA PRO A 156 0.60 -13.24 16.87
C PRO A 156 1.93 -12.54 16.61
N VAL A 157 2.63 -12.16 17.70
CA VAL A 157 3.93 -11.48 17.65
C VAL A 157 4.91 -12.17 18.60
N GLN A 158 6.15 -12.39 18.15
CA GLN A 158 7.25 -12.91 18.99
C GLN A 158 8.60 -12.45 18.43
N ASP A 159 9.57 -12.14 19.29
CA ASP A 159 10.92 -11.71 18.92
C ASP A 159 10.94 -10.49 17.97
N GLY A 160 9.89 -9.67 18.05
CA GLY A 160 9.71 -8.52 17.16
C GLY A 160 9.21 -8.86 15.75
N LEU A 161 8.80 -10.12 15.52
CA LEU A 161 8.30 -10.65 14.25
C LEU A 161 6.79 -10.87 14.36
N THR A 162 6.06 -10.62 13.27
CA THR A 162 4.60 -10.80 13.17
C THR A 162 4.29 -12.03 12.33
N PHE A 163 3.25 -12.78 12.70
CA PHE A 163 2.84 -14.02 12.04
C PHE A 163 1.40 -13.92 11.51
N GLY A 164 1.13 -14.57 10.39
CA GLY A 164 -0.20 -14.60 9.77
C GLY A 164 -1.21 -15.40 10.60
N SER A 165 -0.74 -16.39 11.33
CA SER A 165 -1.55 -17.34 12.10
C SER A 165 -0.84 -17.87 13.36
N LYS A 166 -1.57 -18.59 14.23
CA LYS A 166 -0.98 -19.22 15.44
C LYS A 166 -0.14 -20.44 15.07
N GLU A 167 -0.50 -21.07 13.97
CA GLU A 167 0.16 -22.22 13.38
C GLU A 167 1.56 -21.84 12.88
N GLU A 168 1.66 -20.72 12.15
CA GLU A 168 2.95 -20.13 11.76
C GLU A 168 3.84 -19.82 12.98
N LEU A 169 3.26 -19.21 14.02
CA LEU A 169 3.98 -18.93 15.26
C LEU A 169 4.47 -20.23 15.92
N ARG A 170 3.68 -21.30 15.91
CA ARG A 170 4.07 -22.61 16.47
C ARG A 170 5.24 -23.23 15.70
N VAL A 171 5.21 -23.16 14.36
CA VAL A 171 6.34 -23.62 13.52
C VAL A 171 7.59 -22.79 13.77
N TYR A 172 7.45 -21.46 13.87
CA TYR A 172 8.54 -20.57 14.24
C TYR A 172 9.16 -20.95 15.59
N GLN A 173 8.34 -21.14 16.63
CA GLN A 173 8.81 -21.53 17.96
C GLN A 173 9.58 -22.87 17.93
N ALA A 174 9.09 -23.85 17.17
CA ALA A 174 9.78 -25.12 17.00
C ALA A 174 11.13 -24.95 16.30
N LEU A 175 11.20 -24.14 15.23
CA LEU A 175 12.44 -23.82 14.53
C LEU A 175 13.43 -23.06 15.41
N SER A 176 12.98 -22.08 16.20
CA SER A 176 13.82 -21.33 17.13
C SER A 176 14.40 -22.21 18.23
N GLN A 177 13.62 -23.17 18.74
CA GLN A 177 14.13 -24.17 19.70
C GLN A 177 15.16 -25.11 19.06
N LEU A 178 14.95 -25.52 17.81
CA LEU A 178 15.92 -26.31 17.07
C LEU A 178 17.21 -25.51 16.82
N GLN A 179 17.10 -24.25 16.39
CA GLN A 179 18.21 -23.33 16.18
C GLN A 179 19.06 -23.18 17.45
N ALA A 180 18.42 -22.97 18.61
CA ALA A 180 19.11 -22.85 19.90
C ALA A 180 19.86 -24.13 20.33
N ALA A 181 19.40 -25.30 19.86
CA ALA A 181 20.03 -26.59 20.14
C ALA A 181 21.11 -26.98 19.11
N MET A 182 21.24 -26.26 17.99
CA MET A 182 22.23 -26.54 16.96
C MET A 182 23.63 -26.04 17.35
N PRO A 183 24.70 -26.74 16.94
CA PRO A 183 26.05 -26.17 16.96
C PRO A 183 26.12 -24.86 16.15
N GLU A 184 26.97 -23.93 16.58
CA GLU A 184 27.10 -22.60 15.95
C GLU A 184 27.38 -22.68 14.43
N HIS A 185 28.17 -23.66 13.98
CA HIS A 185 28.51 -23.87 12.57
C HIS A 185 27.40 -24.54 11.75
N ASP A 186 26.34 -25.01 12.40
CA ASP A 186 25.17 -25.65 11.80
C ASP A 186 23.92 -24.76 11.90
N ALA A 187 24.07 -23.55 12.45
CA ALA A 187 22.97 -22.65 12.70
C ALA A 187 22.19 -22.31 11.42
N ILE A 188 20.88 -22.21 11.59
CA ILE A 188 19.95 -21.74 10.57
C ILE A 188 19.59 -20.27 10.83
N ALA A 189 19.16 -19.54 9.81
CA ALA A 189 18.46 -18.27 9.94
C ALA A 189 16.99 -18.46 9.56
N ILE A 190 16.09 -17.80 10.28
CA ILE A 190 14.64 -17.95 10.11
C ILE A 190 14.08 -16.56 9.81
N ALA A 191 13.40 -16.42 8.67
CA ALA A 191 12.72 -15.19 8.28
C ALA A 191 11.22 -15.49 8.10
N PRO A 192 10.36 -15.06 9.04
CA PRO A 192 8.90 -15.15 8.88
C PRO A 192 8.40 -14.11 7.89
N LEU A 193 7.43 -14.51 7.06
CA LEU A 193 6.72 -13.67 6.09
C LEU A 193 7.62 -12.72 5.25
N PRO A 194 8.77 -13.17 4.72
CA PRO A 194 9.67 -12.29 3.99
C PRO A 194 9.01 -11.86 2.68
N GLY A 195 9.01 -10.56 2.39
CA GLY A 195 8.60 -10.07 1.07
C GLY A 195 9.65 -10.45 0.02
N VAL A 196 9.29 -11.30 -0.94
CA VAL A 196 10.19 -11.74 -2.02
C VAL A 196 9.60 -11.44 -3.38
N ARG A 197 10.42 -10.86 -4.27
CA ARG A 197 10.00 -10.58 -5.65
C ARG A 197 10.29 -11.79 -6.53
N LEU A 198 9.26 -12.34 -7.15
CA LEU A 198 9.38 -13.40 -8.15
C LEU A 198 9.14 -12.84 -9.56
N ARG A 199 9.54 -13.61 -10.59
CA ARG A 199 9.59 -13.18 -12.01
C ARG A 199 8.28 -12.58 -12.54
N SER A 200 7.14 -12.93 -11.94
CA SER A 200 5.81 -12.42 -12.32
C SER A 200 5.57 -10.93 -11.99
N GLY A 201 6.54 -10.24 -11.38
CA GLY A 201 6.42 -8.82 -11.02
C GLY A 201 5.69 -8.59 -9.70
N ASN A 202 5.09 -9.63 -9.12
CA ASN A 202 4.43 -9.60 -7.83
C ASN A 202 5.43 -9.88 -6.69
N THR A 203 5.19 -9.26 -5.55
CA THR A 203 5.82 -9.61 -4.27
C THR A 203 5.00 -10.71 -3.60
N TRP A 204 5.68 -11.78 -3.20
CA TRP A 204 5.11 -12.94 -2.53
C TRP A 204 5.75 -13.10 -1.17
N SER A 205 4.97 -13.53 -0.19
CA SER A 205 5.47 -13.82 1.15
C SER A 205 5.20 -15.29 1.47
N PRO A 206 6.22 -16.17 1.49
CA PRO A 206 6.06 -17.48 2.10
C PRO A 206 5.87 -17.32 3.61
N ASP A 207 5.28 -18.31 4.27
CA ASP A 207 5.05 -18.25 5.72
C ASP A 207 6.39 -18.14 6.46
N LEU A 208 7.35 -19.03 6.16
CA LEU A 208 8.72 -18.92 6.62
C LEU A 208 9.73 -19.25 5.52
N LEU A 209 10.83 -18.50 5.50
CA LEU A 209 12.06 -18.83 4.78
C LEU A 209 13.13 -19.24 5.80
N VAL A 210 13.70 -20.42 5.61
CA VAL A 210 14.80 -20.92 6.43
C VAL A 210 16.06 -21.03 5.59
N LEU A 211 17.15 -20.43 6.08
CA LEU A 211 18.46 -20.43 5.42
C LEU A 211 19.45 -21.21 6.27
N GLY A 212 20.33 -21.98 5.65
CA GLY A 212 21.37 -22.71 6.37
C GLY A 212 22.35 -23.37 5.43
N ARG A 213 23.64 -23.37 5.79
CA ARG A 213 24.71 -24.06 5.04
C ARG A 213 24.77 -23.70 3.54
N GLY A 214 24.43 -22.46 3.19
CA GLY A 214 24.40 -21.98 1.80
C GLY A 214 23.18 -22.42 0.98
N SER A 215 22.19 -23.05 1.61
CA SER A 215 20.91 -23.45 1.00
C SER A 215 19.73 -22.73 1.66
N ALA A 216 18.58 -22.79 1.00
CA ALA A 216 17.33 -22.20 1.47
C ALA A 216 16.18 -23.22 1.35
N VAL A 217 15.22 -23.15 2.25
CA VAL A 217 13.95 -23.89 2.16
C VAL A 217 12.81 -23.01 2.62
N ILE A 218 11.68 -23.10 1.92
CA ILE A 218 10.43 -22.47 2.33
C ILE A 218 9.62 -23.46 3.14
N VAL A 219 9.04 -23.01 4.23
CA VAL A 219 8.06 -23.76 5.02
C VAL A 219 6.73 -23.02 4.93
N GLU A 220 5.70 -23.67 4.37
CA GLU A 220 4.32 -23.18 4.36
C GLU A 220 3.46 -24.04 5.30
N THR A 221 2.64 -23.39 6.10
CA THR A 221 1.61 -24.01 6.96
C THR A 221 0.30 -24.04 6.20
N ASP A 222 -0.22 -25.24 5.92
CA ASP A 222 -1.49 -25.41 5.21
C ASP A 222 -2.61 -25.69 6.22
N GLY A 223 -3.66 -24.86 6.20
CA GLY A 223 -4.82 -24.99 7.08
C GLY A 223 -5.96 -25.77 6.45
N PRO A 224 -6.99 -26.16 7.23
CA PRO A 224 -8.10 -26.92 6.72
C PRO A 224 -9.00 -25.98 5.92
N HIS A 225 -9.20 -26.30 4.64
CA HIS A 225 -10.13 -25.69 3.68
C HIS A 225 -9.57 -24.46 2.90
N HIS A 226 -9.69 -24.34 1.57
CA HIS A 226 -10.78 -24.69 0.66
C HIS A 226 -10.28 -25.05 -0.75
N ARG A 227 -10.78 -26.17 -1.29
CA ARG A 227 -10.58 -26.64 -2.67
C ARG A 227 -11.29 -25.74 -3.69
N ASN A 228 -10.72 -24.58 -3.98
CA ASN A 228 -11.07 -23.81 -5.18
C ASN A 228 -10.08 -24.15 -6.30
N GLN A 229 -10.61 -24.60 -7.44
CA GLN A 229 -9.80 -25.07 -8.59
C GLN A 229 -8.82 -24.00 -9.10
N ARG A 230 -9.14 -22.71 -8.94
CA ARG A 230 -8.23 -21.58 -9.24
C ARG A 230 -7.06 -21.46 -8.26
N ARG A 231 -7.28 -21.62 -6.96
CA ARG A 231 -6.20 -21.58 -5.94
C ARG A 231 -5.19 -22.70 -6.16
N TYR A 232 -5.63 -23.91 -6.53
CA TYR A 232 -4.73 -25.02 -6.86
C TYR A 232 -3.76 -24.68 -8.00
N VAL A 233 -4.23 -23.96 -9.02
CA VAL A 233 -3.38 -23.54 -10.15
C VAL A 233 -2.42 -22.43 -9.71
N ASP A 234 -2.88 -21.48 -8.89
CA ASP A 234 -2.05 -20.40 -8.36
C ASP A 234 -0.95 -20.92 -7.43
N ASP A 235 -1.27 -21.86 -6.55
CA ASP A 235 -0.33 -22.53 -5.65
C ASP A 235 0.72 -23.32 -6.45
N ARG A 236 0.29 -24.07 -7.46
CA ARG A 236 1.20 -24.80 -8.35
C ARG A 236 2.11 -23.87 -9.14
N ASN A 237 1.60 -22.74 -9.63
CA ASN A 237 2.39 -21.73 -10.34
C ASN A 237 3.39 -21.02 -9.43
N ARG A 238 3.07 -20.85 -8.14
CA ARG A 238 3.97 -20.34 -7.10
C ARG A 238 5.07 -21.35 -6.79
N ASP A 239 4.71 -22.60 -6.53
CA ASP A 239 5.67 -23.68 -6.25
C ASP A 239 6.66 -23.85 -7.41
N LEU A 240 6.18 -23.78 -8.66
CA LEU A 240 7.03 -23.80 -9.86
C LEU A 240 7.99 -22.61 -9.94
N GLN A 241 7.61 -21.42 -9.45
CA GLN A 241 8.49 -20.26 -9.42
C GLN A 241 9.61 -20.44 -8.40
N TRP A 242 9.30 -20.99 -7.22
CA TRP A 242 10.31 -21.32 -6.21
C TRP A 242 11.26 -22.42 -6.66
N GLN A 243 10.73 -23.47 -7.28
CA GLN A 243 11.55 -24.54 -7.87
C GLN A 243 12.52 -24.02 -8.94
N ARG A 244 12.09 -23.07 -9.78
CA ARG A 244 12.97 -22.40 -10.75
C ARG A 244 14.08 -21.57 -10.09
N ALA A 245 13.84 -21.07 -8.88
CA ALA A 245 14.85 -20.41 -8.06
C ALA A 245 15.76 -21.40 -7.30
N GLY A 246 15.53 -22.72 -7.45
CA GLY A 246 16.25 -23.75 -6.72
C GLY A 246 15.85 -23.87 -5.24
N ILE A 247 14.73 -23.27 -4.84
CA ILE A 247 14.27 -23.24 -3.45
C ILE A 247 13.14 -24.28 -3.28
N PRO A 248 13.35 -25.37 -2.51
CA PRO A 248 12.30 -26.30 -2.16
C PRO A 248 11.24 -25.66 -1.26
N VAL A 249 9.99 -26.11 -1.43
CA VAL A 249 8.83 -25.72 -0.61
C VAL A 249 8.36 -26.93 0.16
N VAL A 250 8.33 -26.82 1.49
CA VAL A 250 7.82 -27.83 2.42
C VAL A 250 6.47 -27.36 2.93
N ARG A 251 5.39 -28.08 2.59
CA ARG A 251 4.04 -27.81 3.10
C ARG A 251 3.76 -28.70 4.32
N LEU A 252 3.45 -28.09 5.45
CA LEU A 252 3.06 -28.76 6.69
C LEU A 252 1.55 -28.62 6.85
N ALA A 253 0.80 -29.72 6.69
CA ALA A 253 -0.62 -29.74 7.01
C ALA A 253 -0.79 -29.62 8.52
N VAL A 254 -1.49 -28.58 8.97
CA VAL A 254 -1.63 -28.25 10.40
C VAL A 254 -2.32 -29.38 11.16
N GLU A 255 -3.21 -30.12 10.50
CA GLU A 255 -3.94 -31.26 11.07
C GLU A 255 -3.02 -32.46 11.36
N ASP A 256 -1.89 -32.57 10.66
CA ASP A 256 -0.90 -33.63 10.83
C ASP A 256 0.16 -33.27 11.88
N LEU A 257 0.04 -32.10 12.54
CA LEU A 257 0.95 -31.60 13.59
C LEU A 257 0.44 -31.92 15.00
N GLY A 258 0.08 -33.19 15.24
CA GLY A 258 -0.59 -33.68 16.44
C GLY A 258 0.10 -33.33 17.77
N THR A 259 1.42 -33.25 17.79
CA THR A 259 2.22 -32.83 18.95
C THR A 259 3.43 -31.98 18.57
N ASP A 260 3.96 -31.19 19.51
CA ASP A 260 5.16 -30.38 19.29
C ASP A 260 6.39 -31.24 18.94
N ASP A 261 6.48 -32.46 19.48
CA ASP A 261 7.57 -33.38 19.21
C ASP A 261 7.50 -33.99 17.80
N GLU A 262 6.30 -34.23 17.28
CA GLU A 262 6.11 -34.65 15.88
C GLU A 262 6.47 -33.54 14.92
N LEU A 263 6.03 -32.30 15.19
CA LEU A 263 6.40 -31.13 14.41
C LEU A 263 7.92 -30.96 14.38
N LYS A 264 8.60 -31.02 15.53
CA LYS A 264 10.06 -30.93 15.60
C LYS A 264 10.75 -32.05 14.82
N ARG A 265 10.31 -33.31 14.97
CA ARG A 265 10.88 -34.43 14.21
C ARG A 265 10.74 -34.22 12.71
N ARG A 266 9.57 -33.77 12.26
CA ARG A 266 9.29 -33.48 10.86
C ARG A 266 10.17 -32.34 10.32
N LEU A 267 10.28 -31.25 11.07
CA LEU A 267 11.15 -30.13 10.71
C LEU A 267 12.62 -30.56 10.62
N VAL A 268 13.11 -31.36 11.56
CA VAL A 268 14.48 -31.89 11.51
C VAL A 268 14.72 -32.72 10.25
N GLU A 269 13.77 -33.57 9.85
CA GLU A 269 13.86 -34.36 8.62
C GLU A 269 13.99 -33.46 7.38
N GLU A 270 13.13 -32.45 7.26
CA GLU A 270 13.09 -31.57 6.09
C GLU A 270 14.28 -30.61 6.04
N LEU A 271 14.71 -30.06 7.18
CA LEU A 271 15.93 -29.25 7.27
C LEU A 271 17.16 -30.06 6.89
N ARG A 272 17.28 -31.32 7.32
CA ARG A 272 18.39 -32.19 6.91
C ARG A 272 18.33 -32.50 5.41
N ARG A 273 17.15 -32.77 4.87
CA ARG A 273 16.96 -33.08 3.45
C ARG A 273 17.33 -31.91 2.54
N HIS A 274 16.94 -30.69 2.92
CA HIS A 274 16.99 -29.53 2.04
C HIS A 274 18.13 -28.55 2.34
N LEU A 275 18.62 -28.51 3.59
CA LEU A 275 19.77 -27.69 3.97
C LEU A 275 21.06 -28.51 4.15
N GLY A 276 20.95 -29.84 4.20
CA GLY A 276 22.12 -30.73 4.16
C GLY A 276 22.86 -30.62 2.83
N ARG A 277 24.20 -30.68 2.86
CA ARG A 277 25.00 -30.65 1.62
C ARG A 277 24.60 -31.84 0.73
N GLN A 278 24.14 -31.56 -0.49
CA GLN A 278 24.34 -32.51 -1.59
C GLN A 278 25.82 -32.42 -1.96
N ALA A 279 26.56 -33.48 -1.68
CA ALA A 279 27.91 -33.67 -2.20
C ALA A 279 27.84 -34.10 -3.67
#